data_AF-A0A524DXD0-F1
#
_entry.id   AF-A0A524DXD0-F1
#
_cell.length_a   1.000
_cell.length_b   1.000
_cell.length_c   1.000
_cell.angle_alpha   90.00
_cell.angle_beta   90.00
_cell.angle_gamma   90.00
#
_symmetry.space_group_name_H-M   'P 1'
#
loop_
_entity.id
_entity.type
_entity.pdbx_description
1 polymer ?
#
loop_
_entity_poly.entity_id
_entity_poly.type
_entity_poly.pdbx_seq_one_letter_code
_entity_poly.pdbx_strand_id
1 'polypeptide(L)'
;ANIYEKKIPITPETSKLCQILNLNPLKLISSGTLVITAKSEYSDRIIATLHSNGIPATFIGEIKQEKTVILHRTDGTQEIIAEQNQDQLWNVV
;
A
#
# COMPACT_ATOMS: atom_id res chain seq x y z
N ALA A 1 7.01 11.14 1.21
CA ALA A 1 5.87 10.55 1.96
C ALA A 1 6.37 9.43 2.86
N ASN A 2 5.83 9.29 4.06
CA ASN A 2 6.07 8.14 4.95
C ASN A 2 4.88 7.18 4.83
N ILE A 3 5.13 5.93 4.43
CA ILE A 3 4.12 4.88 4.27
C ILE A 3 4.43 3.74 5.23
N TYR A 4 3.40 3.17 5.87
CA TYR A 4 3.54 2.10 6.86
C TYR A 4 3.05 0.77 6.29
N GLU A 5 3.96 -0.17 6.05
CA GLU A 5 3.65 -1.47 5.44
C GLU A 5 2.56 -2.22 6.21
N LYS A 6 2.65 -2.23 7.55
CA LYS A 6 1.68 -2.89 8.44
C LYS A 6 0.23 -2.40 8.26
N LYS A 7 0.04 -1.19 7.74
CA LYS A 7 -1.28 -0.59 7.54
C LYS A 7 -1.86 -0.83 6.16
N ILE A 8 -1.07 -1.33 5.21
CA ILE A 8 -1.53 -1.63 3.84
C ILE A 8 -2.32 -2.95 3.89
N PRO A 9 -3.58 -2.96 3.45
CA PRO A 9 -4.40 -4.16 3.49
C PRO A 9 -3.96 -5.10 2.36
N ILE A 10 -3.54 -6.31 2.73
CA ILE A 10 -3.24 -7.40 1.80
C ILE A 10 -4.19 -8.55 2.14
N THR A 11 -4.89 -9.09 1.13
CA THR A 11 -5.80 -10.21 1.38
C THR A 11 -5.01 -11.48 1.74
N PRO A 12 -5.56 -12.39 2.56
CA PRO A 12 -4.88 -13.64 2.91
C PRO A 12 -4.46 -14.46 1.69
N GLU A 13 -5.30 -14.50 0.66
CA GLU A 13 -5.03 -15.20 -0.60
C GLU A 13 -3.84 -14.60 -1.34
N THR A 14 -3.80 -13.26 -1.45
CA THR A 14 -2.68 -12.54 -2.08
C THR A 14 -1.39 -12.77 -1.31
N SER A 15 -1.43 -12.62 0.02
CA SER A 15 -0.27 -12.88 0.88
C SER A 15 0.25 -14.31 0.72
N LYS A 16 -0.65 -15.29 0.68
CA LYS A 16 -0.28 -16.69 0.53
C LYS A 16 0.34 -16.98 -0.83
N LEU A 17 -0.23 -16.45 -1.90
CA LEU A 17 0.30 -16.63 -3.25
C LEU A 17 1.67 -15.96 -3.41
N CYS A 18 1.83 -14.73 -2.93
CA CYS A 18 3.12 -14.03 -2.92
C CYS A 18 4.20 -14.81 -2.15
N GLN A 19 3.84 -15.42 -1.02
CA GLN A 19 4.77 -16.27 -0.27
C GLN A 19 5.24 -17.49 -1.07
N ILE A 20 4.32 -18.18 -1.77
CA ILE A 20 4.63 -19.38 -2.55
C ILE A 20 5.50 -19.03 -3.77
N LEU A 21 5.20 -17.91 -4.43
CA LEU A 21 5.88 -17.48 -5.66
C LEU A 21 7.08 -16.57 -5.40
N ASN A 22 7.43 -16.32 -4.14
CA ASN A 22 8.49 -15.39 -3.73
C ASN A 22 8.34 -13.98 -4.35
N LEU A 23 7.12 -13.47 -4.35
CA LEU A 23 6.77 -12.13 -4.84
C LEU A 23 6.53 -11.17 -3.68
N ASN A 24 6.75 -9.88 -3.93
CA ASN A 24 6.37 -8.79 -3.05
C ASN A 24 4.97 -8.28 -3.44
N PRO A 25 3.97 -8.37 -2.54
CA PRO A 25 2.59 -7.96 -2.84
C PRO A 25 2.46 -6.47 -3.17
N LEU A 26 3.36 -5.62 -2.68
CA LEU A 26 3.36 -4.18 -2.96
C LEU A 26 3.88 -3.83 -4.36
N LYS A 27 4.34 -4.83 -5.13
CA LYS A 27 4.86 -4.67 -6.49
C LYS A 27 3.99 -5.37 -7.55
N LEU A 28 2.77 -5.77 -7.17
CA LEU A 28 1.75 -6.28 -8.09
C LEU A 28 0.80 -5.15 -8.49
N ILE A 29 0.26 -5.21 -9.71
CA ILE A 29 -0.82 -4.34 -10.15
C ILE A 29 -2.06 -4.59 -9.29
N SER A 30 -2.75 -3.51 -8.91
CA SER A 30 -3.98 -3.56 -8.14
C SER A 30 -5.06 -2.71 -8.81
N SER A 31 -5.57 -3.16 -9.96
CA SER A 31 -6.54 -2.41 -10.79
C SER A 31 -7.88 -2.08 -10.12
N GLY A 32 -8.16 -2.66 -8.95
CA GLY A 32 -9.36 -2.40 -8.15
C GLY A 32 -9.12 -1.53 -6.90
N THR A 33 -7.92 -0.97 -6.73
CA THR A 33 -7.54 -0.21 -5.53
C THR A 33 -7.36 1.27 -5.86
N LEU A 34 -7.75 2.15 -4.92
CA LEU A 34 -7.55 3.59 -5.01
C LEU A 34 -6.61 4.07 -3.91
N VAL A 35 -5.62 4.87 -4.28
CA VAL A 35 -4.79 5.64 -3.32
C VAL A 35 -5.33 7.06 -3.25
N ILE A 36 -5.63 7.53 -2.04
CA ILE A 36 -6.22 8.85 -1.80
C ILE A 36 -5.23 9.69 -0.98
N THR A 37 -4.98 10.92 -1.43
CA THR A 37 -4.32 11.95 -0.62
C THR A 37 -5.35 13.01 -0.24
N ALA A 38 -5.35 13.39 1.03
CA ALA A 38 -6.27 14.39 1.57
C ALA A 38 -5.59 15.15 2.71
N LYS A 39 -6.15 16.31 3.09
CA LYS A 39 -5.71 16.97 4.33
C LYS A 39 -6.04 16.09 5.53
N SER A 40 -5.18 16.10 6.54
CA SER A 40 -5.26 15.18 7.67
C SER A 40 -6.58 15.28 8.42
N GLU A 41 -7.16 16.48 8.52
CA GLU A 41 -8.45 16.71 9.18
C GLU A 41 -9.65 16.01 8.51
N TYR A 42 -9.50 15.54 7.26
CA TYR A 42 -10.56 14.83 6.55
C TYR A 42 -10.36 13.31 6.50
N SER A 43 -9.19 12.80 6.91
CA SER A 43 -8.82 11.38 6.77
C SER A 43 -9.87 10.45 7.38
N ASP A 44 -10.22 10.69 8.65
CA ASP A 44 -11.16 9.82 9.37
C ASP A 44 -12.56 9.84 8.76
N ARG A 45 -13.03 11.03 8.34
CA ARG A 45 -14.33 11.18 7.67
C ARG A 45 -14.37 10.44 6.34
N ILE A 46 -13.29 10.50 5.55
CA ILE A 46 -13.18 9.79 4.26
C ILE A 46 -13.23 8.28 4.51
N ILE A 47 -12.42 7.77 5.45
CA ILE A 47 -12.38 6.34 5.79
C ILE A 47 -13.76 5.85 6.27
N ALA A 48 -14.40 6.58 7.20
CA ALA A 48 -15.73 6.23 7.70
C ALA A 48 -16.79 6.23 6.59
N THR A 49 -16.73 7.19 5.67
CA THR A 49 -17.66 7.26 4.53
C THR A 49 -17.48 6.07 3.59
N LEU A 50 -16.24 5.71 3.25
CA LEU A 50 -15.95 4.54 2.42
C LEU A 50 -16.45 3.25 3.09
N HIS A 51 -16.18 3.08 4.40
CA HIS A 51 -16.66 1.93 5.17
C HIS A 51 -18.19 1.84 5.19
N SER A 52 -18.90 2.96 5.36
CA SER A 52 -20.37 2.99 5.34
C SER A 52 -20.99 2.58 4.00
N ASN A 53 -20.21 2.66 2.91
CA ASN A 53 -20.59 2.21 1.57
C ASN A 53 -20.05 0.81 1.24
N GLY A 54 -19.52 0.08 2.23
CA GLY A 54 -18.96 -1.26 2.04
C GLY A 54 -17.60 -1.29 1.36
N ILE A 55 -16.90 -0.15 1.27
CA ILE A 55 -15.58 -0.05 0.66
C ILE A 55 -14.53 -0.05 1.77
N PRO A 56 -13.68 -1.10 1.88
CA PRO A 56 -12.62 -1.12 2.87
C PRO A 56 -11.57 -0.06 2.55
N ALA A 57 -11.25 0.76 3.55
CA ALA A 57 -10.25 1.80 3.46
C ALA A 57 -9.44 1.89 4.75
N THR A 58 -8.19 2.32 4.67
CA THR A 58 -7.31 2.47 5.83
C THR A 58 -6.30 3.59 5.58
N PHE A 59 -5.92 4.27 6.65
CA PHE A 59 -4.82 5.22 6.63
C PHE A 59 -3.50 4.46 6.50
N ILE A 60 -2.75 4.71 5.43
CA ILE A 60 -1.46 4.02 5.17
C ILE A 60 -0.23 4.91 5.41
N GLY A 61 -0.39 6.22 5.57
CA GLY A 61 0.76 7.11 5.66
C GLY A 61 0.45 8.59 5.42
N GLU A 62 1.51 9.38 5.35
CA GLU A 62 1.47 10.84 5.31
C GLU A 62 2.38 11.39 4.20
N ILE A 63 1.91 12.45 3.53
CA ILE A 63 2.72 13.20 2.57
C ILE A 63 3.72 14.06 3.36
N LYS A 64 4.96 14.11 2.87
CA LYS A 64 6.04 14.94 3.40
C LYS A 64 6.48 15.95 2.35
N GLN A 65 7.21 16.97 2.77
CA GLN A 65 7.69 18.03 1.87
C GLN A 65 8.74 17.50 0.88
N GLU A 66 9.50 16.49 1.30
CA GLU A 66 10.49 15.80 0.48
C GLU A 66 9.82 14.93 -0.59
N LYS A 67 10.44 14.88 -1.77
CA LYS A 67 9.96 14.06 -2.91
C LYS A 67 10.15 12.56 -2.71
N THR A 68 10.95 12.15 -1.72
CA THR A 68 11.24 10.75 -1.43
C THR A 68 10.05 10.06 -0.78
N VAL A 69 9.74 8.84 -1.21
CA VAL A 69 8.77 7.97 -0.54
C VAL A 69 9.53 6.94 0.30
N ILE A 70 9.31 6.97 1.61
CA ILE A 70 9.92 6.05 2.57
C ILE A 70 8.84 5.06 3.02
N LEU A 71 9.08 3.77 2.78
CA LEU A 71 8.30 2.66 3.29
C LEU A 71 8.91 2.18 4.61
N HIS A 72 8.14 2.27 5.69
CA HIS A 72 8.46 1.69 6.99
C HIS A 72 7.99 0.24 6.99
N ARG A 73 8.93 -0.70 6.98
CA ARG A 73 8.69 -2.14 6.93
C ARG A 73 8.22 -2.67 8.29
N THR A 74 7.57 -3.82 8.25
CA THR A 74 7.06 -4.53 9.44
C THR A 74 8.16 -5.01 10.39
N ASP A 75 9.37 -5.28 9.87
CA ASP A 75 10.56 -5.68 10.63
C ASP A 75 11.32 -4.48 11.25
N GLY A 76 10.82 -3.26 11.06
CA GLY A 76 11.42 -2.02 11.56
C GLY A 76 12.44 -1.39 10.61
N THR A 77 12.75 -2.02 9.48
CA THR A 77 13.62 -1.42 8.47
C THR A 77 12.89 -0.33 7.67
N GLN A 78 13.67 0.51 6.99
CA GLN A 78 13.16 1.55 6.10
C GLN A 78 13.68 1.34 4.69
N GLU A 79 12.80 1.52 3.72
CA GLU A 79 13.12 1.40 2.30
C GLU A 79 12.68 2.65 1.55
N ILE A 80 13.53 3.13 0.64
CA ILE A 80 13.14 4.16 -0.33
C ILE A 80 12.45 3.47 -1.50
N ILE A 81 11.18 3.80 -1.73
CA ILE A 81 10.45 3.29 -2.90
C ILE A 81 11.00 3.97 -4.15
N ALA A 82 11.64 3.18 -5.01
CA ALA A 82 12.03 3.58 -6.36
C ALA A 82 10.93 3.19 -7.36
N GLU A 83 10.92 3.85 -8.51
CA GLU A 83 10.02 3.54 -9.62
C GLU A 83 10.13 2.05 -10.01
N GLN A 84 8.98 1.39 -10.23
CA GLN A 84 8.90 0.01 -10.70
C GLN A 84 8.26 0.02 -12.09
N ASN A 85 9.02 -0.41 -13.10
CA ASN A 85 8.56 -0.39 -14.48
C ASN A 85 7.89 -1.70 -14.94
N GLN A 86 7.80 -2.70 -14.06
CA GLN A 86 7.27 -4.02 -14.39
C GLN A 86 6.52 -4.63 -13.21
N ASP A 87 5.37 -5.23 -13.50
CA ASP A 87 4.62 -6.03 -12.54
C ASP A 87 5.40 -7.33 -12.21
N GLN A 88 5.51 -7.64 -10.92
CA GLN A 88 6.24 -8.82 -10.46
C GLN A 88 5.66 -10.17 -10.89
N LEU A 89 4.38 -10.24 -11.29
CA LEU A 89 3.80 -11.46 -11.87
C LEU A 89 4.56 -11.92 -13.12
N TRP A 90 5.14 -10.99 -13.89
CA TRP A 90 5.96 -11.33 -15.06
C TRP A 90 7.27 -12.06 -14.73
N ASN A 91 7.69 -12.10 -13.47
CA ASN A 91 8.90 -12.83 -13.06
C ASN A 91 8.65 -14.33 -12.84
N VAL A 92 7.38 -14.76 -12.86
CA VAL A 92 6.99 -16.15 -12.59
C VAL A 92 6.85 -16.97 -13.88
N VAL A 93 6.78 -16.30 -15.03
CA VAL A 93 6.48 -16.91 -16.34
C VAL A 93 7.70 -16.85 -17.26
#